data_AF-A0AAD8L8J3-F1
#
_entry.id   AF-A0AAD8L8J3-F1
#
_cell.length_a   1.000
_cell.length_b   1.000
_cell.length_c   1.000
_cell.angle_alpha   90.00
_cell.angle_beta   90.00
_cell.angle_gamma   90.00
#
_symmetry.space_group_name_H-M   'P 1'
#
loop_
_entity.id
_entity.type
_entity.pdbx_description
1 polymer ?
#
loop_
_entity_poly.entity_id
_entity_poly.type
_entity_poly.pdbx_seq_one_letter_code
_entity_poly.pdbx_strand_id
1 'polypeptide(L)'
;MQNLVPNSQAFCLEPKMASIESLPLSFFRLSCSSNPPLTAPARSKLSIPNRTYPHPLSISRKYQSSVAAALQDQVSLEQTEELEKEIKQNRVFVLNLPWTYSADDLKSLFSQCGTVQDAQIIKRKKDGKSRGYAFVTMASTEEALSVIEKFDSHELMGRIIRVEFAKDNKKSPPARSNGETRYKLYVSNLAWKVRSNHLKDLFGAEFNPVSTRVVFETQGGRSAGYGFVSFASKEEAESAISAFNGKELLGRPITLTFSDRNAAKNETGEDNTSSEQVVES
;
A
#
# COMPACT_ATOMS: atom_id res chain seq x y z
N MET A 1 -40.97 14.79 -68.85
CA MET A 1 -41.58 13.45 -68.63
C MET A 1 -41.93 13.35 -67.16
N GLN A 2 -43.24 13.26 -66.90
CA GLN A 2 -43.86 13.08 -65.59
C GLN A 2 -43.68 11.64 -65.12
N ASN A 3 -43.68 11.44 -63.80
CA ASN A 3 -44.18 10.28 -63.03
C ASN A 3 -43.60 10.41 -61.61
N LEU A 4 -44.26 10.12 -60.49
CA LEU A 4 -45.66 9.93 -60.10
C LEU A 4 -45.58 9.92 -58.55
N VAL A 5 -46.61 10.42 -57.90
CA VAL A 5 -46.72 10.72 -56.46
C VAL A 5 -47.04 9.43 -55.63
N PRO A 6 -47.44 9.52 -54.35
CA PRO A 6 -46.68 9.28 -53.12
C PRO A 6 -47.07 7.97 -52.41
N ASN A 7 -46.43 7.65 -51.27
CA ASN A 7 -47.08 6.80 -50.27
C ASN A 7 -47.05 7.42 -48.86
N SER A 8 -48.26 7.47 -48.32
CA SER A 8 -48.65 7.92 -46.99
C SER A 8 -48.12 7.00 -45.91
N GLN A 9 -47.82 7.56 -44.73
CA GLN A 9 -48.58 7.23 -43.52
C GLN A 9 -48.23 8.19 -42.38
N ALA A 10 -49.26 8.89 -41.94
CA ALA A 10 -49.30 9.64 -40.70
C ALA A 10 -49.35 8.67 -39.51
N PHE A 11 -48.70 9.02 -38.40
CA PHE A 11 -49.14 8.59 -37.08
C PHE A 11 -48.95 9.76 -36.10
N CYS A 12 -50.09 10.39 -35.80
CA CYS A 12 -50.27 11.35 -34.72
C CYS A 12 -50.12 10.64 -33.37
N LEU A 13 -49.36 11.20 -32.42
CA LEU A 13 -49.61 11.05 -30.98
C LEU A 13 -49.00 12.24 -30.19
N GLU A 14 -49.83 13.25 -29.93
CA GLU A 14 -49.88 13.91 -28.61
C GLU A 14 -50.86 13.10 -27.71
N PRO A 15 -51.06 13.36 -26.40
CA PRO A 15 -50.46 14.34 -25.47
C PRO A 15 -50.08 13.72 -24.10
N LYS A 16 -49.51 14.51 -23.18
CA LYS A 16 -50.13 14.84 -21.86
C LYS A 16 -49.10 15.42 -20.87
N MET A 17 -49.39 16.64 -20.45
CA MET A 17 -48.92 17.18 -19.17
C MET A 17 -49.46 16.35 -18.00
N ALA A 18 -48.63 16.19 -16.97
CA ALA A 18 -49.07 15.88 -15.62
C ALA A 18 -48.26 16.76 -14.66
N SER A 19 -48.95 17.77 -14.12
CA SER A 19 -48.70 18.35 -12.79
C SER A 19 -48.94 17.30 -11.69
N ILE A 20 -48.69 17.66 -10.42
CA ILE A 20 -48.90 16.92 -9.14
C ILE A 20 -47.52 16.46 -8.59
N GLU A 21 -47.05 16.72 -7.37
CA GLU A 21 -47.67 17.14 -6.10
C GLU A 21 -46.60 17.78 -5.20
N SER A 22 -46.98 18.86 -4.53
CA SER A 22 -46.34 19.37 -3.32
C SER A 22 -46.80 18.55 -2.12
N LEU A 23 -45.89 18.03 -1.29
CA LEU A 23 -46.21 17.74 0.12
C LEU A 23 -45.04 18.05 1.08
N PRO A 24 -45.35 18.57 2.29
CA PRO A 24 -44.39 19.11 3.25
C PRO A 24 -43.97 18.07 4.29
N LEU A 25 -42.74 18.18 4.81
CA LEU A 25 -42.36 17.56 6.07
C LEU A 25 -42.06 18.65 7.10
N SER A 26 -43.03 18.82 8.00
CA SER A 26 -42.93 19.67 9.16
C SER A 26 -42.88 18.80 10.43
N PHE A 27 -42.05 19.24 11.37
CA PHE A 27 -42.09 18.97 12.81
C PHE A 27 -41.71 17.57 13.33
N PHE A 28 -40.53 17.52 13.96
CA PHE A 28 -40.43 17.04 15.34
C PHE A 28 -39.62 18.05 16.17
N ARG A 29 -40.31 18.74 17.09
CA ARG A 29 -39.72 19.46 18.23
C ARG A 29 -39.88 18.57 19.46
N LEU A 30 -38.77 18.22 20.11
CA LEU A 30 -38.68 17.98 21.56
C LEU A 30 -37.43 18.74 22.03
N SER A 31 -37.58 19.85 22.73
CA SER A 31 -37.85 19.99 24.17
C SER A 31 -36.62 19.67 25.04
N CYS A 32 -36.05 20.77 25.53
CA CYS A 32 -35.23 21.03 26.71
C CYS A 32 -34.94 19.88 27.69
N SER A 33 -33.66 19.75 28.04
CA SER A 33 -33.17 19.52 29.41
C SER A 33 -31.70 19.93 29.43
N SER A 34 -31.40 21.18 29.78
CA SER A 34 -30.84 21.54 31.10
C SER A 34 -29.83 20.51 31.62
N ASN A 35 -28.53 20.81 31.52
CA ASN A 35 -27.60 20.48 32.59
C ASN A 35 -26.43 21.49 32.65
N PRO A 36 -25.92 21.78 33.86
CA PRO A 36 -25.41 23.10 34.27
C PRO A 36 -23.88 23.26 34.19
N PRO A 37 -23.35 24.48 34.41
CA PRO A 37 -21.91 24.71 34.58
C PRO A 37 -21.46 24.42 36.02
N LEU A 38 -20.56 23.46 36.21
CA LEU A 38 -19.85 23.23 37.47
C LEU A 38 -18.48 23.92 37.34
N THR A 39 -18.33 25.17 37.78
CA THR A 39 -18.22 25.65 39.17
C THR A 39 -17.19 24.86 39.97
N ALA A 40 -16.02 25.50 40.15
CA ALA A 40 -14.98 25.13 41.10
C ALA A 40 -15.49 25.19 42.55
N PRO A 41 -15.00 24.30 43.43
CA PRO A 41 -14.99 24.57 44.86
C PRO A 41 -13.57 24.81 45.38
N ALA A 42 -13.41 25.98 45.99
CA ALA A 42 -12.34 26.30 46.92
C ALA A 42 -12.63 25.73 48.32
N ARG A 43 -11.61 25.18 48.99
CA ARG A 43 -11.35 25.13 50.46
C ARG A 43 -10.29 24.05 50.70
N SER A 44 -9.38 24.13 51.66
CA SER A 44 -9.23 25.01 52.82
C SER A 44 -7.80 24.89 53.37
N LYS A 45 -7.27 26.05 53.76
CA LYS A 45 -6.29 26.32 54.83
C LYS A 45 -5.71 25.08 55.55
N LEU A 46 -4.42 24.83 55.33
CA LEU A 46 -3.55 24.27 56.36
C LEU A 46 -2.36 25.21 56.57
N SER A 47 -2.19 25.57 57.83
CA SER A 47 -1.19 26.48 58.35
C SER A 47 0.21 25.93 58.18
N ILE A 48 1.10 26.70 57.58
CA ILE A 48 2.54 26.45 57.62
C ILE A 48 3.13 27.49 58.57
N PRO A 49 3.84 27.08 59.65
CA PRO A 49 4.45 28.02 60.55
C PRO A 49 5.57 28.78 59.85
N ASN A 50 5.51 30.09 60.04
CA ASN A 50 6.50 31.07 59.64
C ASN A 50 7.84 30.73 60.32
N ARG A 51 8.85 30.33 59.53
CA ARG A 51 10.24 30.33 59.99
C ARG A 51 11.05 31.24 59.10
N THR A 52 11.53 32.29 59.73
CA THR A 52 12.15 33.46 59.16
C THR A 52 13.65 33.26 58.91
N TYR A 53 14.08 33.72 57.72
CA TYR A 53 15.39 34.28 57.32
C TYR A 53 16.63 33.35 57.34
N PRO A 54 17.73 33.67 56.61
CA PRO A 54 18.04 34.90 55.85
C PRO A 54 18.53 34.69 54.40
N HIS A 55 18.41 35.77 53.62
CA HIS A 55 19.29 36.39 52.62
C HIS A 55 20.47 35.63 51.94
N PRO A 56 20.88 36.15 50.75
CA PRO A 56 21.31 35.35 49.60
C PRO A 56 22.82 35.21 49.53
N LEU A 57 23.29 34.06 49.05
CA LEU A 57 24.66 33.94 48.57
C LEU A 57 24.64 33.41 47.14
N SER A 58 25.00 34.32 46.25
CA SER A 58 25.61 34.11 44.95
C SER A 58 26.22 32.72 44.77
N ILE A 59 25.52 31.85 44.03
CA ILE A 59 26.13 30.68 43.40
C ILE A 59 26.28 31.00 41.92
N SER A 60 27.55 31.13 41.57
CA SER A 60 28.15 31.25 40.27
C SER A 60 27.28 30.75 39.11
N ARG A 61 27.07 31.66 38.17
CA ARG A 61 26.55 31.49 36.81
C ARG A 61 27.46 30.55 36.02
N LYS A 62 27.42 29.25 36.30
CA LYS A 62 28.13 28.21 35.51
C LYS A 62 27.49 26.82 35.72
N TYR A 63 26.16 26.74 35.81
CA TYR A 63 25.45 25.45 35.69
C TYR A 63 24.00 25.68 35.26
N GLN A 64 23.82 26.31 34.10
CA GLN A 64 22.57 26.30 33.35
C GLN A 64 22.88 25.72 31.97
N SER A 65 23.00 24.39 31.85
CA SER A 65 23.00 23.78 30.51
C SER A 65 22.44 22.36 30.44
N SER A 66 21.99 21.74 31.53
CA SER A 66 21.62 20.31 31.49
C SER A 66 20.14 19.98 31.67
N VAL A 67 19.24 20.97 31.81
CA VAL A 67 17.79 20.71 31.98
C VAL A 67 16.89 21.32 30.91
N ALA A 68 17.45 22.08 29.96
CA ALA A 68 16.71 22.57 28.79
C ALA A 68 16.91 21.70 27.52
N ALA A 69 17.84 20.73 27.54
CA ALA A 69 18.18 19.94 26.36
C ALA A 69 17.33 18.68 26.16
N ALA A 70 16.64 18.19 27.20
CA ALA A 70 15.93 16.90 27.14
C ALA A 70 14.43 17.01 26.76
N LEU A 71 13.88 18.24 26.63
CA LEU A 71 12.50 18.47 26.19
C LEU A 71 12.41 19.02 24.75
N GLN A 72 13.53 19.04 24.02
CA GLN A 72 13.57 19.48 22.62
C GLN A 72 13.61 18.31 21.61
N ASP A 73 13.86 17.08 22.06
CA ASP A 73 14.10 15.93 21.15
C ASP A 73 12.84 15.11 20.79
N GLN A 74 11.68 15.38 21.39
CA GLN A 74 10.43 14.67 21.09
C GLN A 74 9.57 15.35 20.03
N VAL A 75 9.83 16.62 19.70
CA VAL A 75 9.08 17.39 18.68
C VAL A 75 9.68 17.20 17.27
N SER A 76 10.90 16.68 17.17
CA SER A 76 11.69 16.68 15.94
C SER A 76 11.43 15.51 14.98
N LEU A 77 10.98 14.34 15.46
CA LEU A 77 10.76 13.17 14.59
C LEU A 77 9.38 13.19 13.90
N GLU A 78 8.33 13.59 14.60
CA GLU A 78 6.97 13.64 14.03
C GLU A 78 6.85 14.74 12.97
N GLN A 79 7.50 15.90 13.17
CA GLN A 79 7.56 16.96 12.17
C GLN A 79 8.34 16.56 10.92
N THR A 80 9.38 15.72 11.03
CA THR A 80 10.10 15.23 9.84
C THR A 80 9.26 14.30 8.98
N GLU A 81 8.40 13.47 9.59
CA GLU A 81 7.55 12.54 8.83
C GLU A 81 6.41 13.24 8.09
N GLU A 82 5.84 14.31 8.66
CA GLU A 82 4.82 15.13 8.01
C GLU A 82 5.38 15.97 6.87
N LEU A 83 6.53 16.64 7.09
CA LEU A 83 7.22 17.38 6.02
C LEU A 83 7.64 16.46 4.88
N GLU A 84 8.07 15.23 5.17
CA GLU A 84 8.36 14.26 4.13
C GLU A 84 7.11 13.83 3.34
N LYS A 85 5.95 13.70 3.99
CA LYS A 85 4.67 13.39 3.31
C LYS A 85 4.23 14.56 2.44
N GLU A 86 4.37 15.79 2.91
CA GLU A 86 4.08 16.99 2.13
C GLU A 86 5.03 17.14 0.95
N ILE A 87 6.35 16.98 1.13
CA ILE A 87 7.32 16.98 0.02
C ILE A 87 6.98 15.91 -1.03
N LYS A 88 6.44 14.76 -0.62
CA LYS A 88 5.98 13.71 -1.55
C LYS A 88 4.77 14.17 -2.37
N GLN A 89 3.79 14.82 -1.74
CA GLN A 89 2.60 15.33 -2.42
C GLN A 89 2.89 16.58 -3.27
N ASN A 90 3.91 17.35 -2.91
CA ASN A 90 4.38 18.53 -3.66
C ASN A 90 5.26 18.15 -4.85
N ARG A 91 5.66 16.88 -4.97
CA ARG A 91 6.56 16.42 -6.03
C ARG A 91 5.77 16.03 -7.28
N VAL A 92 6.08 16.71 -8.36
CA VAL A 92 5.53 16.53 -9.70
C VAL A 92 6.49 15.71 -10.56
N PHE A 93 5.93 14.85 -11.40
CA PHE A 93 6.61 14.01 -12.37
C PHE A 93 6.28 14.46 -13.79
N VAL A 94 7.32 14.81 -14.55
CA VAL A 94 7.22 15.32 -15.91
C VAL A 94 7.77 14.28 -16.88
N LEU A 95 6.93 13.77 -17.78
CA LEU A 95 7.30 12.82 -18.83
C LEU A 95 7.44 13.48 -20.20
N ASN A 96 8.17 12.79 -21.07
CA ASN A 96 8.38 13.14 -22.48
C ASN A 96 9.06 14.50 -22.69
N LEU A 97 9.87 14.92 -21.72
CA LEU A 97 10.65 16.15 -21.78
C LEU A 97 11.69 16.05 -22.92
N PRO A 98 11.87 17.11 -23.74
CA PRO A 98 12.96 17.16 -24.72
C PRO A 98 14.33 17.00 -24.05
N TRP A 99 15.26 16.32 -24.73
CA TRP A 99 16.59 16.03 -24.17
C TRP A 99 17.49 17.26 -24.01
N THR A 100 17.15 18.35 -24.69
CA THR A 100 17.82 19.64 -24.60
C THR A 100 17.49 20.41 -23.34
N TYR A 101 16.38 20.09 -22.66
CA TYR A 101 15.95 20.80 -21.46
C TYR A 101 16.84 20.49 -20.25
N SER A 102 17.22 21.55 -19.54
CA SER A 102 17.99 21.52 -18.30
C SER A 102 17.11 21.72 -17.07
N ALA A 103 17.69 21.54 -15.88
CA ALA A 103 16.97 21.73 -14.62
C ALA A 103 16.54 23.20 -14.43
N ASP A 104 17.35 24.14 -14.93
CA ASP A 104 17.08 25.58 -14.82
C ASP A 104 15.95 26.01 -15.76
N ASP A 105 15.84 25.38 -16.93
CA ASP A 105 14.73 25.61 -17.85
C ASP A 105 13.40 25.14 -17.25
N LEU A 106 13.40 24.00 -16.54
CA LEU A 106 12.21 23.51 -15.83
C LEU A 106 11.80 24.44 -14.69
N LYS A 107 12.77 24.97 -13.92
CA LYS A 107 12.50 25.98 -12.89
C LYS A 107 11.86 27.21 -13.51
N SER A 108 12.38 27.66 -14.65
CA SER A 108 11.87 28.83 -15.37
C SER A 108 10.45 28.61 -15.90
N LEU A 109 10.14 27.44 -16.47
CA LEU A 109 8.78 27.10 -16.91
C LEU A 109 7.78 27.04 -15.74
N PHE A 110 8.12 26.31 -14.68
CA PHE A 110 7.19 26.09 -13.56
C PHE A 110 7.09 27.28 -12.60
N SER A 111 8.03 28.23 -12.65
CA SER A 111 7.93 29.51 -11.93
C SER A 111 6.66 30.30 -12.24
N GLN A 112 6.03 30.05 -13.38
CA GLN A 112 4.76 30.67 -13.78
C GLN A 112 3.56 30.21 -12.93
N CYS A 113 3.67 29.04 -12.31
CA CYS A 113 2.59 28.43 -11.52
C CYS A 113 2.90 28.38 -10.03
N GLY A 114 4.16 28.48 -9.62
CA GLY A 114 4.53 28.42 -8.20
C GLY A 114 6.03 28.45 -7.94
N THR A 115 6.41 28.29 -6.68
CA THR A 115 7.82 28.29 -6.26
C THR A 115 8.40 26.88 -6.33
N VAL A 116 9.42 26.68 -7.16
CA VAL A 116 10.11 25.38 -7.29
C VAL A 116 11.22 25.26 -6.25
N GLN A 117 11.14 24.27 -5.35
CA GLN A 117 12.19 23.98 -4.37
C GLN A 117 13.36 23.23 -5.01
N ASP A 118 13.07 22.17 -5.77
CA ASP A 118 14.09 21.33 -6.39
C ASP A 118 13.63 20.80 -7.76
N ALA A 119 14.57 20.61 -8.69
CA ALA A 119 14.32 20.08 -10.01
C ALA A 119 15.40 19.06 -10.39
N GLN A 120 15.00 17.80 -10.51
CA GLN A 120 15.89 16.67 -10.74
C GLN A 120 15.58 15.95 -12.07
N ILE A 121 16.50 16.04 -13.02
CA ILE A 121 16.41 15.31 -14.30
C ILE A 121 17.09 13.94 -14.16
N ILE A 122 16.37 12.86 -14.48
CA ILE A 122 16.96 11.53 -14.42
C ILE A 122 17.71 11.21 -15.70
N LYS A 123 19.02 11.00 -15.56
CA LYS A 123 19.95 10.66 -16.63
C LYS A 123 20.21 9.14 -16.66
N ARG A 124 20.52 8.60 -17.84
CA ARG A 124 20.93 7.20 -17.99
C ARG A 124 22.33 7.02 -17.40
N LYS A 125 22.50 6.04 -16.49
CA LYS A 125 23.79 5.78 -15.82
C LYS A 125 24.95 5.46 -16.78
N LYS A 126 24.64 4.89 -17.94
CA LYS A 126 25.66 4.45 -18.93
C LYS A 126 26.25 5.60 -19.75
N ASP A 127 25.40 6.49 -20.28
CA ASP A 127 25.83 7.48 -21.28
C ASP A 127 25.56 8.93 -20.84
N GLY A 128 25.05 9.14 -19.62
CA GLY A 128 24.71 10.47 -19.09
C GLY A 128 23.54 11.18 -19.80
N LYS A 129 23.02 10.62 -20.90
CA LYS A 129 21.91 11.19 -21.66
C LYS A 129 20.63 11.23 -20.80
N SER A 130 19.90 12.33 -20.89
CA SER A 130 18.61 12.53 -20.21
C SER A 130 17.61 11.46 -20.67
N ARG A 131 16.88 10.84 -19.72
CA ARG A 131 15.86 9.84 -20.05
C ARG A 131 14.56 10.47 -20.58
N GLY A 132 14.52 11.80 -20.71
CA GLY A 132 13.33 12.54 -21.15
C GLY A 132 12.25 12.63 -20.09
N TYR A 133 12.63 12.57 -18.80
CA TYR A 133 11.72 12.81 -17.70
C TYR A 133 12.45 13.43 -16.51
N ALA A 134 11.69 14.18 -15.71
CA ALA A 134 12.18 14.93 -14.57
C ALA A 134 11.21 14.83 -13.38
N PHE A 135 11.75 15.07 -12.21
CA PHE A 135 10.98 15.27 -10.99
C PHE A 135 11.18 16.69 -10.50
N VAL A 136 10.10 17.37 -10.15
CA VAL A 136 10.13 18.74 -9.68
C VAL A 136 9.39 18.80 -8.35
N THR A 137 10.04 19.31 -7.32
CA THR A 137 9.42 19.51 -6.00
C THR A 137 8.95 20.96 -5.91
N MET A 138 7.63 21.15 -5.81
CA MET A 138 7.01 22.45 -5.60
C MET A 138 7.04 22.83 -4.12
N ALA A 139 6.81 24.10 -3.81
CA ALA A 139 6.69 24.56 -2.44
C ALA A 139 5.35 24.17 -1.81
N SER A 140 4.29 24.13 -2.61
CA SER A 140 2.93 23.78 -2.17
C SER A 140 2.29 22.70 -3.05
N THR A 141 1.39 21.91 -2.47
CA THR A 141 0.54 20.93 -3.18
C THR A 141 -0.38 21.63 -4.18
N GLU A 142 -0.88 22.81 -3.85
CA GLU A 142 -1.78 23.60 -4.71
C GLU A 142 -1.07 24.11 -5.98
N GLU A 143 0.20 24.50 -5.83
CA GLU A 143 1.06 24.87 -6.95
C GLU A 143 1.31 23.66 -7.86
N ALA A 144 1.54 22.49 -7.28
CA ALA A 144 1.72 21.23 -8.02
C ALA A 144 0.47 20.85 -8.83
N LEU A 145 -0.74 21.02 -8.27
CA LEU A 145 -2.00 20.84 -8.98
C LEU A 145 -2.12 21.81 -10.16
N SER A 146 -1.84 23.08 -9.93
CA SER A 146 -1.90 24.13 -10.97
C SER A 146 -0.95 23.83 -12.13
N VAL A 147 0.22 23.28 -11.83
CA VAL A 147 1.19 22.83 -12.83
C VAL A 147 0.63 21.68 -13.67
N ILE A 148 0.00 20.69 -13.05
CA ILE A 148 -0.62 19.56 -13.76
C ILE A 148 -1.73 20.06 -14.68
N GLU A 149 -2.63 20.90 -14.19
CA GLU A 149 -3.78 21.39 -14.97
C GLU A 149 -3.37 22.20 -16.20
N LYS A 150 -2.29 23.00 -16.10
CA LYS A 150 -1.85 23.90 -17.18
C LYS A 150 -0.85 23.25 -18.14
N PHE A 151 0.04 22.41 -17.63
CA PHE A 151 1.14 21.85 -18.42
C PHE A 151 0.94 20.39 -18.82
N ASP A 152 -0.13 19.74 -18.37
CA ASP A 152 -0.47 18.43 -18.91
C ASP A 152 -0.84 18.55 -20.39
N SER A 153 -0.22 17.71 -21.21
CA SER A 153 -0.34 17.73 -22.67
C SER A 153 0.15 19.02 -23.36
N HIS A 154 1.06 19.78 -22.76
CA HIS A 154 1.65 20.97 -23.38
C HIS A 154 2.73 20.59 -24.42
N GLU A 155 2.81 21.30 -25.54
CA GLU A 155 3.81 21.04 -26.58
C GLU A 155 5.11 21.82 -26.32
N LEU A 156 6.23 21.12 -26.16
CA LEU A 156 7.58 21.68 -26.02
C LEU A 156 8.51 21.09 -27.07
N MET A 157 9.01 21.92 -27.98
CA MET A 157 9.94 21.52 -29.06
C MET A 157 9.42 20.34 -29.91
N GLY A 158 8.12 20.33 -30.23
CA GLY A 158 7.49 19.24 -31.00
C GLY A 158 7.25 17.96 -30.19
N ARG A 159 7.34 18.02 -28.86
CA ARG A 159 7.05 16.91 -27.96
C ARG A 159 5.99 17.33 -26.96
N ILE A 160 4.95 16.52 -26.83
CA ILE A 160 3.89 16.74 -25.85
C ILE A 160 4.40 16.26 -24.48
N ILE A 161 4.60 17.18 -23.55
CA ILE A 161 4.93 16.82 -22.16
C ILE A 161 3.68 16.36 -21.43
N ARG A 162 3.87 15.43 -20.50
CA ARG A 162 2.81 14.94 -19.61
C ARG A 162 3.24 15.18 -18.18
N VAL A 163 2.33 15.69 -17.35
CA VAL A 163 2.65 16.08 -15.99
C VAL A 163 1.70 15.36 -15.03
N GLU A 164 2.24 14.65 -14.04
CA GLU A 164 1.49 13.85 -13.07
C GLU A 164 2.09 14.02 -11.67
N PHE A 165 1.37 13.66 -10.61
CA PHE A 165 1.97 13.51 -9.29
C PHE A 165 3.05 12.42 -9.29
N ALA A 166 4.16 12.68 -8.59
CA ALA A 166 5.24 11.73 -8.50
C ALA A 166 4.82 10.52 -7.65
N LYS A 167 4.90 9.33 -8.25
CA LYS A 167 4.68 8.07 -7.55
C LYS A 167 5.92 7.73 -6.71
N ASP A 168 5.67 7.15 -5.54
CA ASP A 168 6.72 6.63 -4.67
C ASP A 168 7.64 5.70 -5.46
N ASN A 169 8.91 6.09 -5.61
CA ASN A 169 9.97 5.16 -6.03
C ASN A 169 10.43 4.33 -4.83
N LYS A 170 9.49 3.82 -4.04
CA LYS A 170 9.78 2.63 -3.27
C LYS A 170 10.07 1.58 -4.33
N LYS A 171 11.32 1.13 -4.41
CA LYS A 171 11.57 -0.25 -4.83
C LYS A 171 10.67 -1.06 -3.93
N SER A 172 9.43 -1.32 -4.36
CA SER A 172 8.57 -2.24 -3.64
C SER A 172 9.46 -3.47 -3.47
N PRO A 173 9.69 -3.94 -2.24
CA PRO A 173 10.37 -5.22 -2.05
C PRO A 173 9.69 -6.18 -3.04
N PRO A 174 10.46 -6.95 -3.84
CA PRO A 174 9.93 -7.71 -4.96
C PRO A 174 8.66 -8.37 -4.47
N ALA A 175 7.50 -7.94 -5.00
CA ALA A 175 6.22 -8.03 -4.32
C ALA A 175 6.20 -9.33 -3.53
N ARG A 176 6.34 -9.25 -2.19
CA ARG A 176 6.37 -10.47 -1.36
C ARG A 176 5.11 -11.18 -1.78
N SER A 177 5.30 -12.31 -2.46
CA SER A 177 4.28 -13.05 -3.18
C SER A 177 3.03 -13.02 -2.34
N ASN A 178 2.02 -12.24 -2.78
CA ASN A 178 0.83 -11.86 -2.00
C ASN A 178 -0.08 -13.06 -1.64
N GLY A 179 0.46 -14.28 -1.68
CA GLY A 179 -0.22 -15.51 -1.29
C GLY A 179 0.69 -16.53 -0.61
N GLU A 180 1.90 -16.17 -0.18
CA GLU A 180 2.75 -17.09 0.61
C GLU A 180 2.64 -16.75 2.11
N THR A 181 1.71 -17.45 2.75
CA THR A 181 1.44 -17.44 4.18
C THR A 181 2.49 -18.22 4.97
N ARG A 182 2.47 -18.10 6.30
CA ARG A 182 3.30 -18.89 7.23
C ARG A 182 3.03 -20.40 7.13
N TYR A 183 1.84 -20.79 6.69
CA TYR A 183 1.42 -22.19 6.58
C TYR A 183 1.56 -22.67 5.14
N LYS A 184 2.79 -22.99 4.79
CA LYS A 184 3.13 -23.49 3.47
C LYS A 184 3.41 -24.99 3.56
N LEU A 185 2.76 -25.76 2.71
CA LEU A 185 3.02 -27.17 2.52
C LEU A 185 3.93 -27.39 1.30
N TYR A 186 4.84 -28.35 1.45
CA TYR A 186 5.60 -28.95 0.38
C TYR A 186 4.87 -30.20 -0.10
N VAL A 187 4.64 -30.28 -1.40
CA VAL A 187 3.98 -31.40 -2.05
C VAL A 187 5.00 -32.13 -2.90
N SER A 188 5.40 -33.33 -2.48
CA SER A 188 6.34 -34.19 -3.20
C SER A 188 5.64 -35.32 -3.96
N ASN A 189 6.43 -35.95 -4.84
CA ASN A 189 6.03 -37.09 -5.66
C ASN A 189 4.88 -36.80 -6.65
N LEU A 190 4.76 -35.55 -7.10
CA LEU A 190 3.79 -35.17 -8.12
C LEU A 190 4.18 -35.79 -9.47
N ALA A 191 3.17 -36.25 -10.22
CA ALA A 191 3.39 -36.64 -11.61
C ALA A 191 3.87 -35.43 -12.44
N TRP A 192 4.78 -35.65 -13.39
CA TRP A 192 5.38 -34.56 -14.15
C TRP A 192 4.38 -33.76 -15.02
N LYS A 193 3.21 -34.34 -15.30
CA LYS A 193 2.11 -33.66 -16.01
C LYS A 193 1.30 -32.72 -15.11
N VAL A 194 1.46 -32.80 -13.78
CA VAL A 194 0.72 -31.98 -12.80
C VAL A 194 1.14 -30.52 -12.91
N ARG A 195 0.15 -29.63 -12.86
CA ARG A 195 0.30 -28.17 -12.84
C ARG A 195 -0.44 -27.57 -11.65
N SER A 196 -0.30 -26.26 -11.47
CA SER A 196 -0.96 -25.48 -10.41
C SER A 196 -2.48 -25.70 -10.35
N ASN A 197 -3.12 -25.86 -11.51
CA ASN A 197 -4.58 -26.06 -11.59
C ASN A 197 -5.00 -27.38 -10.95
N HIS A 198 -4.31 -28.48 -11.27
CA HIS A 198 -4.63 -29.79 -10.69
C HIS A 198 -4.47 -29.83 -9.17
N LEU A 199 -3.46 -29.14 -8.63
CA LEU A 199 -3.34 -29.00 -7.17
C LEU A 199 -4.51 -28.18 -6.61
N LYS A 200 -4.85 -27.07 -7.27
CA LYS A 200 -5.98 -26.23 -6.84
C LYS A 200 -7.30 -26.99 -6.85
N ASP A 201 -7.53 -27.85 -7.85
CA ASP A 201 -8.74 -28.66 -7.95
C ASP A 201 -8.78 -29.75 -6.87
N LEU A 202 -7.66 -30.42 -6.61
CA LEU A 202 -7.57 -31.41 -5.54
C LEU A 202 -7.83 -30.83 -4.15
N PHE A 203 -7.13 -29.76 -3.81
CA PHE A 203 -7.28 -29.12 -2.51
C PHE A 203 -8.62 -28.38 -2.41
N GLY A 204 -9.10 -27.82 -3.53
CA GLY A 204 -10.37 -27.11 -3.65
C GLY A 204 -11.61 -27.93 -3.29
N ALA A 205 -11.50 -29.26 -3.27
CA ALA A 205 -12.60 -30.14 -2.85
C ALA A 205 -12.92 -30.03 -1.35
N GLU A 206 -11.91 -29.79 -0.51
CA GLU A 206 -12.04 -29.79 0.96
C GLU A 206 -11.56 -28.47 1.60
N PHE A 207 -10.64 -27.75 0.94
CA PHE A 207 -9.96 -26.57 1.46
C PHE A 207 -9.89 -25.46 0.42
N ASN A 208 -9.69 -24.22 0.86
CA ASN A 208 -9.46 -23.09 -0.03
C ASN A 208 -7.97 -22.64 0.02
N PRO A 209 -7.08 -23.21 -0.80
CA PRO A 209 -5.67 -22.83 -0.80
C PRO A 209 -5.48 -21.40 -1.31
N VAL A 210 -4.66 -20.61 -0.59
CA VAL A 210 -4.35 -19.21 -0.90
C VAL A 210 -3.50 -19.11 -2.16
N SER A 211 -2.49 -19.98 -2.29
CA SER A 211 -1.67 -20.04 -3.51
C SER A 211 -1.15 -21.46 -3.77
N THR A 212 -1.12 -21.85 -5.05
CA THR A 212 -0.50 -23.09 -5.51
C THR A 212 0.63 -22.77 -6.48
N ARG A 213 1.78 -23.41 -6.29
CA ARG A 213 2.96 -23.20 -7.13
C ARG A 213 3.65 -24.51 -7.41
N VAL A 214 3.76 -24.88 -8.68
CA VAL A 214 4.58 -26.03 -9.11
C VAL A 214 5.94 -25.51 -9.56
N VAL A 215 7.01 -26.18 -9.13
CA VAL A 215 8.37 -25.81 -9.56
C VAL A 215 8.70 -26.56 -10.84
N PHE A 216 9.19 -25.81 -11.82
CA PHE A 216 9.72 -26.34 -13.06
C PHE A 216 11.24 -26.24 -13.04
N GLU A 217 11.88 -27.23 -13.61
CA GLU A 217 13.33 -27.26 -13.77
C GLU A 217 13.75 -26.20 -14.80
N THR A 218 14.72 -25.36 -14.42
CA THR A 218 15.21 -24.23 -15.24
C THR A 218 15.79 -24.67 -16.59
N GLN A 219 16.40 -25.85 -16.66
CA GLN A 219 17.14 -26.30 -17.85
C GLN A 219 16.27 -27.02 -18.88
N GLY A 220 15.13 -27.59 -18.48
CA GLY A 220 14.33 -28.48 -19.35
C GLY A 220 12.87 -28.09 -19.49
N GLY A 221 12.38 -27.07 -18.77
CA GLY A 221 10.95 -26.72 -18.73
C GLY A 221 10.05 -27.86 -18.20
N ARG A 222 10.65 -28.94 -17.72
CA ARG A 222 9.99 -30.11 -17.16
C ARG A 222 9.62 -29.81 -15.72
N SER A 223 8.47 -30.31 -15.27
CA SER A 223 8.08 -30.17 -13.86
C SER A 223 9.08 -30.93 -12.98
N ALA A 224 9.56 -30.30 -11.92
CA ALA A 224 10.50 -30.91 -10.98
C ALA A 224 9.85 -32.04 -10.14
N GLY A 225 8.54 -32.28 -10.33
CA GLY A 225 7.79 -33.31 -9.61
C GLY A 225 7.42 -32.93 -8.19
N TYR A 226 7.54 -31.65 -7.84
CA TYR A 226 7.11 -31.11 -6.57
C TYR A 226 6.52 -29.71 -6.70
N GLY A 227 5.76 -29.32 -5.69
CA GLY A 227 5.09 -28.04 -5.62
C GLY A 227 4.93 -27.56 -4.19
N PHE A 228 4.32 -26.39 -4.07
CA PHE A 228 4.04 -25.73 -2.82
C PHE A 228 2.61 -25.24 -2.80
N VAL A 229 1.98 -25.38 -1.64
CA VAL A 229 0.62 -24.88 -1.41
C VAL A 229 0.63 -24.06 -0.14
N SER A 230 0.04 -22.86 -0.18
CA SER A 230 -0.05 -21.98 0.98
C SER A 230 -1.49 -21.91 1.47
N PHE A 231 -1.71 -22.04 2.78
CA PHE A 231 -3.02 -21.99 3.42
C PHE A 231 -3.18 -20.77 4.33
N ALA A 232 -4.41 -20.33 4.56
CA ALA A 232 -4.67 -19.19 5.43
C ALA A 232 -4.46 -19.59 6.90
N SER A 233 -4.93 -20.78 7.28
CA SER A 233 -4.86 -21.31 8.64
C SER A 233 -3.85 -22.45 8.79
N LYS A 234 -3.37 -22.65 10.04
CA LYS A 234 -2.55 -23.80 10.42
C LYS A 234 -3.36 -25.09 10.35
N GLU A 235 -4.59 -25.01 10.84
CA GLU A 235 -5.50 -26.15 10.99
C GLU A 235 -5.87 -26.74 9.64
N GLU A 236 -6.10 -25.89 8.63
CA GLU A 236 -6.31 -26.30 7.24
C GLU A 236 -5.09 -27.06 6.69
N ALA A 237 -3.89 -26.58 6.98
CA ALA A 237 -2.66 -27.19 6.52
C ALA A 237 -2.41 -28.57 7.17
N GLU A 238 -2.65 -28.70 8.48
CA GLU A 238 -2.53 -29.99 9.20
C GLU A 238 -3.57 -31.00 8.71
N SER A 239 -4.82 -30.56 8.55
CA SER A 239 -5.90 -31.41 8.03
C SER A 239 -5.60 -31.88 6.61
N ALA A 240 -5.06 -31.00 5.77
CA ALA A 240 -4.65 -31.36 4.41
C ALA A 240 -3.55 -32.42 4.41
N ILE A 241 -2.56 -32.34 5.32
CA ILE A 241 -1.53 -33.38 5.45
C ILE A 241 -2.18 -34.73 5.79
N SER A 242 -3.06 -34.79 6.79
CA SER A 242 -3.71 -36.04 7.18
C SER A 242 -4.62 -36.64 6.09
N ALA A 243 -5.37 -35.81 5.36
CA ALA A 243 -6.33 -36.27 4.37
C ALA A 243 -5.71 -36.62 3.00
N PHE A 244 -4.65 -35.92 2.59
CA PHE A 244 -4.11 -36.05 1.24
C PHE A 244 -2.75 -36.77 1.17
N ASN A 245 -2.11 -37.06 2.30
CA ASN A 245 -0.87 -37.84 2.30
C ASN A 245 -1.16 -39.29 1.84
N GLY A 246 -0.53 -39.70 0.74
CA GLY A 246 -0.76 -40.98 0.08
C GLY A 246 -1.86 -40.97 -0.99
N LYS A 247 -2.54 -39.85 -1.24
CA LYS A 247 -3.60 -39.75 -2.25
C LYS A 247 -3.01 -39.81 -3.66
N GLU A 248 -3.62 -40.59 -4.56
CA GLU A 248 -3.12 -40.73 -5.92
C GLU A 248 -3.56 -39.57 -6.82
N LEU A 249 -2.59 -38.91 -7.45
CA LEU A 249 -2.81 -37.85 -8.44
C LEU A 249 -2.13 -38.28 -9.75
N LEU A 250 -2.93 -38.56 -10.79
CA LEU A 250 -2.46 -39.09 -12.08
C LEU A 250 -1.63 -40.38 -11.94
N GLY A 251 -2.04 -41.28 -11.05
CA GLY A 251 -1.41 -42.59 -10.83
C GLY A 251 -0.10 -42.53 -10.02
N ARG A 252 0.14 -41.44 -9.30
CA ARG A 252 1.26 -41.34 -8.33
C ARG A 252 0.76 -40.82 -6.98
N PRO A 253 1.12 -41.45 -5.86
CA PRO A 253 0.72 -41.00 -4.53
C PRO A 253 1.47 -39.72 -4.15
N ILE A 254 0.75 -38.70 -3.71
CA ILE A 254 1.35 -37.43 -3.28
C ILE A 254 1.73 -37.50 -1.80
N THR A 255 2.81 -36.83 -1.43
CA THR A 255 3.23 -36.71 -0.03
C THR A 255 3.28 -35.24 0.36
N LEU A 256 2.76 -34.93 1.55
CA LEU A 256 2.64 -33.56 2.06
C LEU A 256 3.45 -33.38 3.34
N THR A 257 4.28 -32.34 3.37
CA THR A 257 5.05 -31.95 4.57
C THR A 257 4.98 -30.44 4.77
N PHE A 258 5.33 -29.93 5.95
CA PHE A 258 5.49 -28.49 6.15
C PHE A 258 6.73 -28.00 5.41
N SER A 259 6.59 -26.89 4.67
CA SER A 259 7.69 -26.25 3.96
C SER A 259 8.37 -25.25 4.88
N ASP A 260 9.54 -25.63 5.39
CA ASP A 260 10.37 -24.71 6.16
C ASP A 260 11.02 -23.68 5.23
N ARG A 261 10.40 -22.50 5.12
CA ARG A 261 11.13 -21.30 4.66
C ARG A 261 12.10 -20.76 5.71
N ASN A 262 11.87 -21.13 6.97
CA ASN A 262 12.63 -20.62 8.10
C ASN A 262 13.84 -21.48 8.45
N ALA A 263 14.03 -22.65 7.82
CA ALA A 263 15.16 -23.53 8.10
C ALA A 263 16.52 -22.94 7.68
N ALA A 264 16.54 -21.90 6.83
CA ALA A 264 17.80 -21.20 6.50
C ALA A 264 18.42 -20.42 7.67
N LYS A 265 17.83 -20.46 8.89
CA LYS A 265 18.42 -19.95 10.14
C LYS A 265 18.44 -20.93 11.32
N ASN A 266 17.91 -22.14 11.16
CA ASN A 266 17.93 -23.15 12.22
C ASN A 266 18.73 -24.36 11.72
N GLU A 267 20.05 -24.24 11.79
CA GLU A 267 20.94 -25.39 11.61
C GLU A 267 20.93 -26.26 12.88
N THR A 268 20.90 -27.57 12.68
CA THR A 268 21.38 -28.64 13.60
C THR A 268 20.43 -29.10 14.72
N GLY A 269 20.16 -30.41 14.76
CA GLY A 269 19.80 -31.12 16.01
C GLY A 269 18.60 -32.07 15.95
N GLU A 270 18.87 -33.31 15.52
CA GLU A 270 18.50 -34.59 16.16
C GLU A 270 17.01 -34.93 16.46
N ASP A 271 16.56 -35.95 15.70
CA ASP A 271 16.12 -37.29 16.12
C ASP A 271 14.95 -37.54 17.10
N ASN A 272 14.21 -38.61 16.73
CA ASN A 272 13.42 -39.56 17.53
C ASN A 272 11.95 -39.17 17.86
N THR A 273 10.92 -40.04 17.75
CA THR A 273 10.84 -41.50 17.60
C THR A 273 9.40 -41.96 17.30
N SER A 274 9.28 -43.22 16.86
CA SER A 274 8.12 -44.14 16.81
C SER A 274 7.40 -44.20 15.45
N SER A 275 7.50 -45.30 14.70
CA SER A 275 7.12 -46.64 15.13
C SER A 275 8.08 -47.75 14.67
N GLU A 276 8.69 -48.40 15.65
CA GLU A 276 9.25 -49.74 15.58
C GLU A 276 8.14 -50.71 16.00
N GLN A 277 7.68 -51.58 15.10
CA GLN A 277 6.90 -52.75 15.46
C GLN A 277 7.78 -53.99 15.24
N VAL A 278 8.23 -54.53 16.36
CA VAL A 278 8.90 -55.82 16.47
C VAL A 278 7.91 -56.95 16.12
N VAL A 279 8.48 -57.95 15.46
CA VAL A 279 7.88 -59.13 14.81
C VAL A 279 7.51 -60.21 15.83
N GLU A 280 6.81 -61.25 15.35
CA GLU A 280 6.87 -62.68 15.77
C GLU A 280 5.59 -63.19 16.48
N SER A 281 4.91 -64.29 16.11
CA SER A 281 5.07 -65.39 15.15
C SER A 281 3.71 -65.78 14.55
#